data_AF-A0AAV9ZA11-F1
#
_entry.id   AF-A0AAV9ZA11-F1
#
_cell.length_a   1.000
_cell.length_b   1.000
_cell.length_c   1.000
_cell.angle_alpha   90.00
_cell.angle_beta   90.00
_cell.angle_gamma   90.00
#
_symmetry.space_group_name_H-M   'P 1'
#
loop_
_entity.id
_entity.type
_entity.pdbx_description
1 polymer ?
#
loop_
_entity_poly.entity_id
_entity_poly.type
_entity_poly.pdbx_seq_one_letter_code
_entity_poly.pdbx_strand_id
1 'polypeptide(L)'
;MTTSRQLVVQQCIEDYEKWCKRVSEDYDKNFKFPKQHYLIHALDDVRLKGVLRNGTTRTGEGIHQEVKQHYGQTNKRNTEAQQISIRDEDQEVVARTRLLIDDFFRRASQTAELSDASSDTDATNQEADNQWIFGSPLQYSDSRSYEDFHGGNNPIYRALDPRLREFLHSQFPDEYLTYEDTI
;
A
#
# COMPACT_ATOMS: atom_id res chain seq x y z
N MET A 1 34.65 -9.32 -5.07
CA MET A 1 35.24 -8.34 -6.02
C MET A 1 36.59 -8.90 -6.46
N THR A 2 36.85 -9.08 -7.76
CA THR A 2 38.12 -9.66 -8.24
C THR A 2 39.25 -8.63 -8.12
N THR A 3 40.46 -9.04 -7.73
CA THR A 3 41.64 -8.17 -7.55
C THR A 3 41.92 -7.27 -8.76
N SER A 4 41.69 -7.79 -9.97
CA SER A 4 41.83 -7.03 -11.22
C SER A 4 40.90 -5.80 -11.29
N ARG A 5 39.68 -5.89 -10.77
CA ARG A 5 38.72 -4.77 -10.80
C ARG A 5 39.11 -3.67 -9.82
N GLN A 6 39.72 -4.02 -8.69
CA GLN A 6 40.22 -3.04 -7.72
C GLN A 6 41.40 -2.24 -8.30
N LEU A 7 42.28 -2.90 -9.03
CA LEU A 7 43.43 -2.26 -9.66
C LEU A 7 43.01 -1.27 -10.76
N VAL A 8 42.00 -1.62 -11.55
CA VAL A 8 41.39 -0.69 -12.53
C VAL A 8 40.80 0.54 -11.84
N VAL A 9 40.05 0.36 -10.75
CA VAL A 9 39.48 1.49 -10.01
C VAL A 9 40.56 2.41 -9.45
N GLN A 10 41.65 1.84 -8.94
CA GLN A 10 42.79 2.62 -8.45
C GLN A 10 43.42 3.46 -9.59
N GLN A 11 43.66 2.87 -10.75
CA GLN A 11 44.15 3.59 -11.92
C GLN A 11 43.21 4.74 -12.35
N CYS A 12 41.90 4.50 -12.34
CA CYS A 12 40.91 5.53 -12.64
C CYS A 12 40.97 6.70 -11.64
N ILE A 13 41.18 6.43 -10.35
CA ILE A 13 41.31 7.48 -9.32
C ILE A 13 42.58 8.30 -9.56
N GLU A 14 43.71 7.64 -9.85
CA GLU A 14 44.98 8.31 -10.15
C GLU A 14 44.89 9.19 -11.41
N ASP A 15 44.26 8.70 -12.47
CA ASP A 15 44.05 9.47 -13.70
C ASP A 15 43.10 10.65 -13.47
N TYR A 16 42.05 10.45 -12.68
CA TYR A 16 41.15 11.54 -12.27
C TYR A 16 41.89 12.63 -11.49
N GLU A 17 42.78 12.26 -10.56
CA GLU A 17 43.59 13.22 -9.81
C GLU A 17 44.52 14.03 -10.73
N LYS A 18 45.14 13.39 -11.73
CA LYS A 18 45.96 14.08 -12.74
C LYS A 18 45.15 15.13 -13.50
N TRP A 19 43.94 14.79 -13.93
CA TRP A 19 43.06 15.72 -14.62
C TRP A 19 42.61 16.87 -13.72
N CYS A 20 42.30 16.60 -12.45
CA CYS A 20 41.99 17.65 -11.48
C CYS A 20 43.15 18.64 -11.33
N LYS A 21 44.40 18.16 -11.22
CA LYS A 21 45.59 19.03 -11.14
C LYS A 21 45.73 19.90 -12.39
N ARG A 22 45.60 19.31 -13.58
CA ARG A 22 45.65 20.07 -14.84
C ARG A 22 44.57 21.15 -14.92
N VAL A 23 43.33 20.83 -14.54
CA VAL A 23 42.24 21.81 -14.52
C VAL A 23 42.48 22.90 -13.46
N SER A 24 43.10 22.58 -12.33
CA SER A 24 43.53 23.57 -11.35
C SER A 24 44.56 24.53 -11.93
N GLU A 25 45.52 24.04 -12.71
CA GLU A 25 46.55 24.85 -13.38
C GLU A 25 45.95 25.71 -14.50
N ASP A 26 45.09 25.14 -15.34
CA ASP A 26 44.53 25.81 -16.52
C ASP A 26 43.46 26.87 -16.16
N TYR A 27 42.72 26.68 -15.06
CA TYR A 27 41.54 27.48 -14.72
C TYR A 27 41.50 28.02 -13.28
N ASP A 28 42.58 27.90 -12.51
CA ASP A 28 42.65 28.30 -11.09
C ASP A 28 41.52 27.68 -10.23
N LYS A 29 41.13 26.45 -10.56
CA LYS A 29 40.04 25.76 -9.89
C LYS A 29 40.53 25.01 -8.66
N ASN A 30 39.91 25.27 -7.50
CA ASN A 30 40.20 24.55 -6.26
C ASN A 30 39.29 23.32 -6.07
N PHE A 31 39.88 22.12 -6.02
CA PHE A 31 39.16 20.86 -5.77
C PHE A 31 39.14 20.42 -4.29
N LYS A 32 39.50 21.29 -3.34
CA LYS A 32 39.47 21.01 -1.90
C LYS A 32 38.04 21.09 -1.34
N PHE A 33 37.18 20.16 -1.73
CA PHE A 33 35.83 20.03 -1.15
C PHE A 33 35.58 18.60 -0.64
N PRO A 34 34.75 18.40 0.41
CA PRO A 34 34.59 17.11 1.08
C PRO A 34 34.20 15.96 0.16
N LYS A 35 33.34 16.21 -0.84
CA LYS A 35 32.92 15.19 -1.81
C LYS A 35 34.08 14.68 -2.69
N GLN A 36 35.05 15.54 -2.99
CA GLN A 36 36.25 15.13 -3.72
C GLN A 36 37.14 14.25 -2.84
N HIS A 37 37.35 14.67 -1.59
CA HIS A 37 38.19 13.94 -0.64
C HIS A 37 37.67 12.52 -0.38
N TYR A 38 36.35 12.32 -0.43
CA TYR A 38 35.73 11.01 -0.30
C TYR A 38 36.24 9.98 -1.32
N LEU A 39 36.60 10.39 -2.54
CA LEU A 39 37.07 9.46 -3.59
C LEU A 39 38.36 8.74 -3.21
N ILE A 40 39.21 9.35 -2.38
CA ILE A 40 40.44 8.74 -1.87
C ILE A 40 40.11 7.55 -0.95
N HIS A 41 39.03 7.66 -0.17
CA HIS A 41 38.59 6.63 0.76
C HIS A 41 37.65 5.60 0.11
N ALA A 42 37.12 5.87 -1.07
CA ALA A 42 36.08 5.04 -1.69
C ALA A 42 36.52 3.59 -1.92
N LEU A 43 37.78 3.35 -2.31
CA LEU A 43 38.30 2.00 -2.51
C LEU A 43 38.47 1.25 -1.19
N ASP A 44 38.95 1.93 -0.15
CA ASP A 44 39.09 1.35 1.19
C ASP A 44 37.74 1.09 1.84
N ASP A 45 36.78 1.98 1.65
CA ASP A 45 35.38 1.77 2.03
C ASP A 45 34.80 0.53 1.36
N VAL A 46 35.07 0.29 0.08
CA VAL A 46 34.64 -0.94 -0.62
C VAL A 46 35.35 -2.18 -0.05
N ARG A 47 36.64 -2.08 0.30
CA ARG A 47 37.38 -3.20 0.90
C ARG A 47 36.86 -3.57 2.28
N LEU A 48 36.55 -2.57 3.10
CA LEU A 48 36.11 -2.75 4.49
C LEU A 48 34.62 -3.06 4.61
N LYS A 49 33.78 -2.36 3.84
CA LYS A 49 32.31 -2.40 3.94
C LYS A 49 31.65 -3.23 2.83
N GLY A 50 32.41 -3.62 1.80
CA GLY A 50 31.95 -4.43 0.67
C GLY A 50 31.21 -3.64 -0.41
N VAL A 51 30.10 -2.99 -0.05
CA VAL A 51 29.21 -2.30 -0.99
C VAL A 51 28.91 -0.88 -0.53
N LEU A 52 29.14 0.10 -1.42
CA LEU A 52 28.81 1.52 -1.19
C LEU A 52 27.31 1.81 -1.36
N ARG A 53 26.55 0.95 -2.06
CA ARG A 53 25.12 1.16 -2.34
C ARG A 53 24.28 1.29 -1.07
N ASN A 54 24.67 0.63 0.00
CA ASN A 54 23.94 0.65 1.27
C ASN A 54 24.26 1.90 2.12
N GLY A 55 25.28 2.67 1.75
CA GLY A 55 25.61 3.97 2.36
C GLY A 55 24.87 5.15 1.72
N THR A 56 23.88 4.90 0.87
CA THR A 56 23.08 5.96 0.26
C THR A 56 22.09 6.54 1.26
N THR A 57 21.91 7.87 1.23
CA THR A 57 20.87 8.57 2.00
C THR A 57 19.51 8.52 1.31
N ARG A 58 19.44 7.99 0.08
CA ARG A 58 18.23 8.00 -0.75
C ARG A 58 17.01 7.39 -0.07
N THR A 59 17.19 6.30 0.68
CA THR A 59 16.09 5.67 1.42
C THR A 59 15.55 6.60 2.49
N GLY A 60 16.43 7.22 3.30
CA GLY A 60 16.01 8.19 4.31
C GLY A 60 15.38 9.46 3.72
N GLU A 61 15.92 9.93 2.59
CA GLU A 61 15.35 11.05 1.85
C GLU A 61 13.95 10.74 1.30
N GLY A 62 13.70 9.50 0.87
CA GLY A 62 12.38 9.03 0.43
C GLY A 62 11.35 9.11 1.56
N ILE A 63 11.69 8.59 2.74
CA ILE A 63 10.83 8.63 3.93
C ILE A 63 10.45 10.08 4.29
N HIS A 64 11.39 11.02 4.19
CA HIS A 64 11.09 12.43 4.46
C HIS A 64 10.04 13.03 3.50
N GLN A 65 9.93 12.53 2.27
CA GLN A 65 8.90 13.01 1.33
C GLN A 65 7.50 12.59 1.78
N GLU A 66 7.33 11.35 2.22
CA GLU A 66 6.07 10.81 2.75
C GLU A 66 5.66 11.55 4.02
N VAL A 67 6.59 11.68 4.98
CA VAL A 67 6.39 12.45 6.22
C VAL A 67 5.95 13.89 5.93
N LYS A 68 6.54 14.54 4.92
CA LYS A 68 6.15 15.89 4.51
C LYS A 68 4.74 15.95 3.93
N GLN A 69 4.31 14.95 3.16
CA GLN A 69 2.95 14.87 2.63
C GLN A 69 1.94 14.70 3.77
N HIS A 70 2.21 13.80 4.72
CA HIS A 70 1.36 13.61 5.91
C HIS A 70 1.29 14.88 6.75
N TYR A 71 2.41 15.58 6.95
CA TYR A 71 2.45 16.82 7.71
C TYR A 71 1.43 17.85 7.19
N GLY A 72 1.29 17.99 5.87
CA GLY A 72 0.32 18.91 5.25
C GLY A 72 -1.15 18.57 5.53
N GLN A 73 -1.44 17.33 5.89
CA GLN A 73 -2.79 16.82 6.17
C GLN A 73 -3.14 16.84 7.67
N THR A 74 -2.24 17.34 8.51
CA THR A 74 -2.42 17.40 9.96
C THR A 74 -2.98 18.73 10.43
N ASN A 75 -3.61 18.74 11.60
CA ASN A 75 -4.02 19.98 12.27
C ASN A 75 -2.85 20.67 13.01
N LYS A 76 -1.60 20.23 12.77
CA LYS A 76 -0.35 20.73 13.37
C LYS A 76 -0.29 20.69 14.90
N ARG A 77 -1.14 19.90 15.56
CA ARG A 77 -1.07 19.58 16.99
C ARG A 77 -0.75 18.10 17.15
N ASN A 78 0.22 17.74 17.99
CA ASN A 78 0.68 16.35 18.18
C ASN A 78 0.96 15.64 16.84
N THR A 79 1.67 16.33 15.96
CA THR A 79 1.82 15.98 14.55
C THR A 79 2.56 14.67 14.33
N GLU A 80 3.71 14.49 14.99
CA GLU A 80 4.59 13.33 14.77
C GLU A 80 3.99 12.05 15.36
N ALA A 81 3.74 11.99 16.67
CA ALA A 81 3.43 10.75 17.36
C ALA A 81 2.02 10.19 17.08
N GLN A 82 1.05 11.04 16.74
CA GLN A 82 -0.35 10.60 16.61
C GLN A 82 -0.89 10.77 15.19
N GLN A 83 -0.52 11.81 14.45
CA GLN A 83 -1.16 12.06 13.16
C GLN A 83 -0.36 11.52 11.98
N ILE A 84 0.97 11.59 12.02
CA ILE A 84 1.80 11.02 10.96
C ILE A 84 1.87 9.50 11.14
N SER A 85 2.21 9.01 12.33
CA SER A 85 2.33 7.56 12.57
C SER A 85 1.05 6.77 12.30
N ILE A 86 -0.12 7.26 12.75
CA ILE A 86 -1.40 6.55 12.52
C ILE A 86 -1.75 6.55 11.03
N ARG A 87 -1.51 7.66 10.33
CA ARG A 87 -1.81 7.75 8.88
C ARG A 87 -0.88 6.89 8.04
N ASP A 88 0.37 6.78 8.43
CA ASP A 88 1.34 5.88 7.81
C ASP A 88 0.90 4.42 7.98
N GLU A 89 0.50 4.05 9.21
CA GLU A 89 -0.05 2.72 9.52
C GLU A 89 -1.30 2.40 8.69
N ASP A 90 -2.27 3.33 8.63
CA ASP A 90 -3.49 3.16 7.82
C ASP A 90 -3.17 2.97 6.32
N GLN A 91 -2.21 3.74 5.80
CA GLN A 91 -1.80 3.63 4.39
C GLN A 91 -1.11 2.30 4.09
N GLU A 92 -0.26 1.82 4.99
CA GLU A 92 0.40 0.51 4.87
C GLU A 92 -0.63 -0.64 4.91
N VAL A 93 -1.64 -0.57 5.79
CA VAL A 93 -2.73 -1.56 5.82
C VAL A 93 -3.48 -1.59 4.50
N VAL A 94 -3.81 -0.43 3.93
CA VAL A 94 -4.48 -0.34 2.62
C VAL A 94 -3.60 -0.87 1.50
N ALA A 95 -2.32 -0.51 1.48
CA ALA A 95 -1.36 -0.96 0.48
C ALA A 95 -1.19 -2.49 0.52
N ARG A 96 -1.04 -3.06 1.71
CA ARG A 96 -0.94 -4.51 1.91
C ARG A 96 -2.20 -5.25 1.49
N THR A 97 -3.36 -4.71 1.82
CA THR A 97 -4.66 -5.29 1.41
C THR A 97 -4.78 -5.32 -0.11
N ARG A 98 -4.44 -4.21 -0.78
CA ARG A 98 -4.44 -4.14 -2.26
C ARG A 98 -3.46 -5.14 -2.87
N LEU A 99 -2.24 -5.21 -2.35
CA LEU A 99 -1.23 -6.16 -2.83
C LEU A 99 -1.73 -7.61 -2.75
N LEU A 100 -2.39 -7.97 -1.64
CA LEU A 100 -2.95 -9.31 -1.47
C LEU A 100 -4.09 -9.60 -2.45
N ILE A 101 -4.96 -8.62 -2.67
CA ILE A 101 -6.06 -8.71 -3.65
C ILE A 101 -5.49 -8.87 -5.08
N ASP A 102 -4.52 -8.03 -5.44
CA ASP A 102 -3.89 -8.07 -6.76
C ASP A 102 -3.15 -9.38 -7.01
N ASP A 103 -2.47 -9.92 -5.99
CA ASP A 103 -1.80 -11.21 -6.07
C ASP A 103 -2.80 -12.37 -6.19
N PHE A 104 -3.93 -12.30 -5.49
CA PHE A 104 -5.02 -13.26 -5.66
C PHE A 104 -5.55 -13.26 -7.09
N PHE A 105 -5.90 -12.09 -7.65
CA PHE A 105 -6.39 -11.99 -9.02
C PHE A 105 -5.36 -12.46 -10.04
N ARG A 106 -4.07 -12.14 -9.84
CA ARG A 106 -2.98 -12.61 -10.70
C ARG A 106 -2.84 -14.13 -10.69
N ARG A 107 -2.96 -14.77 -9.53
CA ARG A 107 -2.91 -16.24 -9.43
C ARG A 107 -4.15 -16.87 -10.06
N ALA A 108 -5.33 -16.30 -9.84
CA ALA A 108 -6.58 -16.78 -10.42
C ALA A 108 -6.56 -16.72 -11.96
N SER A 109 -6.02 -15.64 -12.54
CA SER A 109 -5.86 -15.53 -14.00
C SER A 109 -4.87 -16.56 -14.54
N GLN A 110 -3.73 -16.77 -13.86
CA GLN A 110 -2.74 -17.79 -14.26
C GLN A 110 -3.30 -19.21 -14.18
N THR A 111 -4.10 -19.53 -13.15
CA THR A 111 -4.76 -20.84 -13.06
C THR A 111 -5.82 -21.04 -14.14
N ALA A 112 -6.56 -19.99 -14.50
CA ALA A 112 -7.53 -20.04 -15.59
C ALA A 112 -6.85 -20.29 -16.94
N GLU A 113 -5.75 -19.58 -17.22
CA GLU A 113 -4.93 -19.78 -18.44
C GLU A 113 -4.31 -21.19 -18.52
N LEU A 114 -3.88 -21.76 -17.39
CA LEU A 114 -3.37 -23.13 -17.35
C LEU A 114 -4.48 -24.17 -17.55
N SER A 115 -5.69 -23.91 -17.04
CA SER A 115 -6.84 -24.81 -17.19
C SER A 115 -7.42 -24.83 -18.61
N ASP A 116 -7.33 -23.71 -19.34
CA ASP A 116 -7.77 -23.61 -20.75
C ASP A 116 -6.77 -24.30 -21.70
N ALA A 117 -5.48 -24.36 -21.31
CA ALA A 117 -4.46 -25.14 -22.02
C ALA A 117 -4.51 -26.65 -21.72
N SER A 118 -5.22 -27.07 -20.66
CA SER A 118 -5.36 -28.47 -20.23
C SER A 118 -6.77 -29.01 -20.38
N SER A 119 -7.55 -28.51 -21.36
CA SER A 119 -8.85 -29.11 -21.71
C SER A 119 -8.64 -30.38 -22.53
N ASP A 120 -8.16 -31.43 -21.86
CA ASP A 120 -8.64 -32.78 -22.13
C ASP A 120 -8.60 -33.59 -20.82
N THR A 121 -9.65 -34.38 -20.60
CA THR A 121 -9.91 -35.28 -19.46
C THR A 121 -10.46 -34.70 -18.15
N ASP A 122 -11.78 -34.82 -18.10
CA ASP A 122 -12.56 -35.58 -17.11
C ASP A 122 -13.01 -34.89 -15.81
N ALA A 123 -14.33 -34.92 -15.67
CA ALA A 123 -15.08 -34.32 -14.59
C ALA A 123 -14.82 -35.07 -13.29
N THR A 124 -14.26 -34.40 -12.29
CA THR A 124 -14.41 -34.85 -10.90
C THR A 124 -14.83 -33.67 -10.03
N ASN A 125 -16.07 -33.76 -9.53
CA ASN A 125 -16.60 -32.92 -8.47
C ASN A 125 -15.63 -32.90 -7.28
N GLN A 126 -15.02 -31.75 -7.02
CA GLN A 126 -14.40 -31.45 -5.74
C GLN A 126 -15.05 -30.20 -5.17
N GLU A 127 -15.48 -30.36 -3.92
CA GLU A 127 -16.31 -29.46 -3.12
C GLU A 127 -15.76 -28.03 -3.12
N ALA A 128 -16.56 -27.11 -3.65
CA ALA A 128 -16.35 -25.67 -3.55
C ALA A 128 -16.76 -25.19 -2.15
N ASP A 129 -16.07 -25.64 -1.11
CA ASP A 129 -16.41 -25.36 0.29
C ASP A 129 -15.86 -24.01 0.80
N ASN A 130 -15.31 -23.17 -0.08
CA ASN A 130 -14.80 -21.84 0.29
C ASN A 130 -15.21 -20.76 -0.72
N GLN A 131 -16.46 -20.79 -1.20
CA GLN A 131 -17.05 -19.63 -1.83
C GLN A 131 -17.44 -18.64 -0.72
N TRP A 132 -16.68 -17.56 -0.57
CA TRP A 132 -17.02 -16.48 0.36
C TRP A 132 -18.31 -15.82 -0.15
N ILE A 133 -19.46 -16.19 0.42
CA ILE A 133 -20.74 -15.58 0.11
C ILE A 133 -20.78 -14.23 0.84
N PHE A 134 -20.69 -13.13 0.08
CA PHE A 134 -20.95 -11.80 0.61
C PHE A 134 -22.46 -11.68 0.87
N GLY A 135 -22.85 -11.83 2.12
CA GLY A 135 -24.24 -11.79 2.57
C GLY A 135 -24.39 -12.48 3.92
N SER A 136 -25.39 -12.09 4.71
CA SER A 136 -25.69 -12.85 5.93
C SER A 136 -26.22 -14.24 5.53
N PRO A 137 -25.97 -15.30 6.31
CA PRO A 137 -26.60 -16.61 6.08
C PRO A 137 -28.12 -16.58 6.32
N LEU A 138 -28.66 -15.44 6.76
CA LEU A 138 -30.09 -15.25 6.99
C LEU A 138 -30.78 -14.89 5.68
N GLN A 139 -31.98 -15.44 5.50
CA GLN A 139 -32.84 -15.12 4.38
C GLN A 139 -33.26 -13.65 4.44
N TYR A 140 -33.33 -13.00 3.28
CA TYR A 140 -33.85 -11.64 3.16
C TYR A 140 -35.23 -11.56 3.82
N SER A 141 -35.37 -10.64 4.77
CA SER A 141 -36.58 -10.46 5.57
C SER A 141 -37.01 -9.00 5.46
N ASP A 142 -38.26 -8.77 5.05
CA ASP A 142 -38.89 -7.45 4.96
C ASP A 142 -39.43 -7.03 6.33
N SER A 143 -39.44 -5.72 6.61
CA SER A 143 -39.91 -5.11 7.86
C SER A 143 -41.31 -5.60 8.28
N ARG A 144 -42.19 -5.83 7.30
CA ARG A 144 -43.56 -6.32 7.49
C ARG A 144 -43.59 -7.79 7.87
N SER A 145 -42.79 -8.60 7.18
CA SER A 145 -42.64 -10.02 7.48
C SER A 145 -42.08 -10.22 8.89
N TYR A 146 -41.22 -9.30 9.33
CA TYR A 146 -40.66 -9.31 10.69
C TYR A 146 -41.69 -8.90 11.76
N GLU A 147 -42.53 -7.90 11.47
CA GLU A 147 -43.64 -7.50 12.34
C GLU A 147 -44.70 -8.61 12.48
N ASP A 148 -45.07 -9.30 11.40
CA ASP A 148 -46.03 -10.40 11.45
C ASP A 148 -45.50 -11.59 12.27
N PHE A 149 -44.20 -11.87 12.17
CA PHE A 149 -43.58 -12.99 12.87
C PHE A 149 -43.32 -12.70 14.36
N HIS A 150 -42.93 -11.47 14.72
CA HIS A 150 -42.54 -11.11 16.08
C HIS A 150 -43.56 -10.26 16.85
N GLY A 151 -44.48 -9.59 16.17
CA GLY A 151 -45.47 -8.68 16.75
C GLY A 151 -46.51 -9.37 17.64
N GLY A 152 -46.75 -10.67 17.42
CA GLY A 152 -47.59 -11.47 18.31
C GLY A 152 -46.93 -11.78 19.66
N ASN A 153 -45.60 -11.90 19.69
CA ASN A 153 -44.85 -12.29 20.89
C ASN A 153 -44.31 -11.11 21.69
N ASN A 154 -44.07 -9.97 21.04
CA ASN A 154 -43.46 -8.80 21.67
C ASN A 154 -44.15 -7.51 21.24
N PRO A 155 -44.74 -6.73 22.17
CA PRO A 155 -45.48 -5.52 21.84
C PRO A 155 -44.60 -4.39 21.28
N ILE A 156 -43.28 -4.51 21.40
CA ILE A 156 -42.29 -3.55 20.89
C ILE A 156 -42.25 -3.53 19.36
N TYR A 157 -42.53 -4.68 18.73
CA TYR A 157 -42.49 -4.83 17.26
C TYR A 157 -43.83 -4.53 16.58
N ARG A 158 -44.85 -4.15 17.36
CA ARG A 158 -46.13 -3.70 16.81
C ARG A 158 -45.96 -2.31 16.20
N ALA A 159 -46.45 -2.12 15.00
CA ALA A 159 -46.28 -0.94 14.16
C ALA A 159 -44.80 -0.60 13.89
N LEU A 160 -43.95 -1.62 13.67
CA LEU A 160 -42.53 -1.43 13.35
C LEU A 160 -42.36 -0.81 11.96
N ASP A 161 -43.03 -1.35 10.94
CA ASP A 161 -42.95 -0.85 9.56
C ASP A 161 -43.31 0.64 9.45
N PRO A 162 -44.48 1.12 9.97
CA PRO A 162 -44.82 2.53 9.89
C PRO A 162 -43.86 3.44 10.68
N ARG A 163 -43.36 3.00 11.83
CA ARG A 163 -42.39 3.79 12.63
C ARG A 163 -41.04 3.89 11.95
N LEU A 164 -40.59 2.82 11.30
CA LEU A 164 -39.34 2.80 10.55
C LEU A 164 -39.45 3.74 9.34
N ARG A 165 -40.56 3.71 8.61
CA ARG A 165 -40.81 4.61 7.49
C ARG A 165 -40.88 6.08 7.93
N GLU A 166 -41.57 6.38 9.03
CA GLU A 166 -41.60 7.73 9.60
C GLU A 166 -40.21 8.24 9.98
N PHE A 167 -39.38 7.37 10.58
CA PHE A 167 -38.01 7.69 10.91
C PHE A 167 -37.16 7.96 9.65
N LEU A 168 -37.29 7.13 8.62
CA LEU A 168 -36.55 7.31 7.37
C LEU A 168 -36.98 8.59 6.64
N HIS A 169 -38.28 8.90 6.60
CA HIS A 169 -38.79 10.18 6.07
C HIS A 169 -38.28 11.38 6.88
N SER A 170 -38.10 11.24 8.19
CA SER A 170 -37.54 12.29 9.06
C SER A 170 -36.05 12.55 8.79
N GLN A 171 -35.27 11.50 8.54
CA GLN A 171 -33.80 11.61 8.38
C GLN A 171 -33.36 11.81 6.92
N PHE A 172 -34.15 11.33 5.95
CA PHE A 172 -33.82 11.33 4.52
C PHE A 172 -35.02 11.82 3.69
N PRO A 173 -35.31 13.13 3.68
CA PRO A 173 -36.48 13.69 3.00
C PRO A 173 -36.42 13.62 1.47
N ASP A 174 -35.25 13.33 0.89
CA ASP A 174 -35.04 13.23 -0.57
C ASP A 174 -35.38 11.84 -1.13
N GLU A 175 -35.53 10.82 -0.29
CA GLU A 175 -35.90 9.46 -0.69
C GLU A 175 -37.38 9.18 -0.34
N TYR A 176 -38.26 9.41 -1.33
CA TYR A 176 -39.69 9.14 -1.17
C TYR A 176 -39.97 7.62 -1.17
N LEU A 177 -39.95 7.01 0.02
CA LEU A 177 -40.41 5.64 0.23
C LEU A 177 -41.94 5.59 0.17
N THR A 178 -42.47 4.95 -0.87
CA THR A 178 -43.90 4.69 -1.02
C THR A 178 -44.33 3.47 -0.21
N TYR A 179 -45.63 3.29 0.03
CA TYR A 179 -46.15 2.12 0.74
C TYR A 179 -45.90 0.81 -0.02
N GLU A 180 -45.62 0.84 -1.32
CA GLU A 180 -45.35 -0.36 -2.11
C GLU A 180 -43.89 -0.83 -2.04
N ASP A 181 -42.98 0.01 -1.51
CA ASP A 181 -41.56 -0.31 -1.41
C ASP A 181 -41.28 -1.21 -0.22
N THR A 182 -40.66 -2.38 -0.46
CA THR A 182 -40.19 -3.32 0.58
C THR A 182 -38.94 -2.75 1.27
N ILE A 183 -38.88 -2.80 2.60
CA ILE A 183 -37.79 -2.24 3.43
C ILE A 183 -37.20 -3.33 4.32
#